data_AF-A0A7T7KWG4-F1
#
_entry.id   AF-A0A7T7KWG4-F1
#
_cell.length_a   1.000
_cell.length_b   1.000
_cell.length_c   1.000
_cell.angle_alpha   90.00
_cell.angle_beta   90.00
_cell.angle_gamma   90.00
#
_symmetry.space_group_name_H-M   'P 1'
#
loop_
_entity.id
_entity.type
_entity.pdbx_description
1 polymer ?
#
loop_
_entity_poly.entity_id
_entity_poly.type
_entity_poly.pdbx_seq_one_letter_code
_entity_poly.pdbx_strand_id
1 'polypeptide(L)'
;MIEDAAPTTVALPDLVREVVTPAVAAEILEKTRLHSCNPRKLDSSHARRLARDMCSGSWDDYNPDVLSLCSHGAAIQGQHRLEAVIISKTPRSFLVARNVPHGAATTMDCGKARSAATALSLVGVDGHRKDISSTIRLLQNYDVERNKVAWPAWRSVVYTNAEIVRFFRSKYSDLPDFLPLMTALKSGVYSAPAASLACAYLVHRDSGSTSHADDFFQGLASGAHLDTTDPRWITRRYFHSPARPRRGNITSALHLGLLLKTWNLWATGQSWEIANFRATQRMPDIVNAPCPAQAQQAFRNPSKDGPSIPRRRATDRAAVPGQTMGIMHLPMEECFPV
;
A
#
# COMPACT_ATOMS: atom_id res chain seq x y z
N MET A 1 18.21 59.83 0.75
CA MET A 1 18.95 58.78 0.02
C MET A 1 19.48 57.82 1.07
N ILE A 2 18.94 56.60 1.12
CA ILE A 2 19.45 55.56 2.01
C ILE A 2 20.60 54.93 1.22
N GLU A 3 21.83 55.10 1.70
CA GLU A 3 22.99 54.40 1.16
C GLU A 3 22.76 52.90 1.30
N ASP A 4 22.63 52.24 0.15
CA ASP A 4 22.56 50.80 0.04
C ASP A 4 23.96 50.25 0.32
N ALA A 5 24.25 50.01 1.61
CA ALA A 5 25.51 49.40 2.02
C ALA A 5 25.60 48.01 1.36
N ALA A 6 26.54 47.84 0.44
CA ALA A 6 26.81 46.57 -0.20
C ALA A 6 26.91 45.46 0.87
N PRO A 7 26.22 44.32 0.70
CA PRO A 7 26.22 43.28 1.72
C PRO A 7 27.65 42.82 1.97
N THR A 8 28.11 42.95 3.21
CA THR A 8 29.39 42.42 3.68
C THR A 8 29.48 40.97 3.23
N THR A 9 30.41 40.66 2.32
CA THR A 9 30.62 39.32 1.80
C THR A 9 31.13 38.42 2.92
N VAL A 10 30.21 37.77 3.63
CA VAL A 10 30.56 36.72 4.60
C VAL A 10 31.11 35.54 3.80
N ALA A 11 32.38 35.21 4.01
CA ALA A 11 32.98 34.02 3.42
C ALA A 11 32.18 32.77 3.84
N LEU A 12 31.81 31.94 2.87
CA LEU A 12 31.15 30.67 3.15
C LEU A 12 32.11 29.73 3.89
N PRO A 13 31.61 28.87 4.80
CA PRO A 13 32.44 27.89 5.47
C PRO A 13 33.01 26.88 4.46
N ASP A 14 34.25 26.47 4.67
CA ASP A 14 34.85 25.37 3.91
C ASP A 14 34.06 24.08 4.12
N LEU A 15 33.79 23.36 3.03
CA LEU A 15 33.15 22.05 3.03
C LEU A 15 34.20 20.98 2.78
N VAL A 16 34.44 20.13 3.78
CA VAL A 16 35.40 19.02 3.69
C VAL A 16 34.65 17.70 3.73
N ARG A 17 35.00 16.78 2.81
CA ARG A 17 34.52 15.40 2.90
C ARG A 17 35.36 14.67 3.96
N GLU A 18 34.71 14.23 5.03
CA GLU A 18 35.36 13.53 6.14
C GLU A 18 34.67 12.19 6.40
N VAL A 19 35.43 11.19 6.89
CA VAL A 19 34.86 9.94 7.40
C VAL A 19 34.57 10.12 8.88
N VAL A 20 33.30 10.01 9.25
CA VAL A 20 32.86 10.08 10.64
C VAL A 20 32.68 8.66 11.17
N THR A 21 33.50 8.30 12.16
CA THR A 21 33.40 7.03 12.88
C THR A 21 32.41 7.13 14.04
N PRO A 22 31.94 6.01 14.62
CA PRO A 22 31.10 6.04 15.82
C PRO A 22 31.71 6.83 17.00
N ALA A 23 33.03 6.74 17.18
CA ALA A 23 33.74 7.48 18.23
C ALA A 23 33.70 9.00 17.98
N VAL A 24 33.98 9.44 16.75
CA VAL A 24 33.92 10.86 16.35
C VAL A 24 32.48 11.37 16.46
N ALA A 25 31.49 10.60 16.02
CA ALA A 25 30.08 10.97 16.14
C ALA A 25 29.66 11.17 17.60
N ALA A 26 30.09 10.28 18.50
CA ALA A 26 29.80 10.38 19.93
C ALA A 26 30.43 11.64 20.55
N GLU A 27 31.67 11.96 20.19
CA GLU A 27 32.35 13.19 20.64
C GLU A 27 31.59 14.45 20.20
N ILE A 28 31.15 14.51 18.94
CA ILE A 28 30.38 15.64 18.41
C ILE A 28 29.04 15.78 19.14
N LEU A 29 28.31 14.68 19.37
CA LEU A 29 27.03 14.71 20.08
C LEU A 29 27.19 15.09 21.56
N GLU A 30 28.27 14.67 22.20
CA GLU A 30 28.55 15.07 23.59
C GLU A 30 28.84 16.58 23.69
N LYS A 31 29.65 17.14 22.77
CA LYS A 31 29.82 18.60 22.66
C LYS A 31 28.49 19.31 22.42
N THR A 32 27.61 18.72 21.60
CA THR A 32 26.28 19.27 21.33
C THR A 32 25.42 19.36 22.58
N ARG A 33 25.45 18.32 23.42
CA ARG A 33 24.76 18.28 24.72
C ARG A 33 25.36 19.28 25.71
N LEU A 34 26.69 19.34 25.80
CA LEU A 34 27.42 20.18 26.76
C LEU A 34 27.18 21.67 26.50
N HIS A 35 27.25 22.11 25.24
CA HIS A 35 27.15 23.52 24.87
C HIS A 35 25.73 23.97 24.51
N SER A 36 24.75 23.06 24.53
CA SER A 36 23.36 23.35 24.16
C SER A 36 23.20 24.05 22.79
N CYS A 37 24.12 23.76 21.85
CA CYS A 37 24.18 24.41 20.53
C CYS A 37 23.05 23.99 19.59
N ASN A 38 22.30 22.94 19.95
CA ASN A 38 21.15 22.47 19.19
C ASN A 38 19.94 22.29 20.12
N PRO A 39 18.93 23.17 20.05
CA PRO A 39 17.75 23.06 20.90
C PRO A 39 16.81 21.93 20.46
N ARG A 40 17.01 21.33 19.27
CA ARG A 40 16.13 20.29 18.74
C ARG A 40 16.41 18.97 19.42
N LYS A 41 15.39 18.37 20.04
CA LYS A 41 15.51 17.04 20.66
C LYS A 41 15.87 15.98 19.62
N LEU A 42 16.79 15.09 20.00
CA LEU A 42 17.11 13.90 19.23
C LEU A 42 15.90 12.96 19.20
N ASP A 43 15.55 12.48 18.02
CA ASP A 43 14.50 11.47 17.82
C ASP A 43 15.19 10.13 17.52
N SER A 44 15.28 9.27 18.53
CA SER A 44 15.93 7.97 18.40
C SER A 44 15.23 7.05 17.40
N SER A 45 13.92 7.21 17.16
CA SER A 45 13.21 6.45 16.13
C SER A 45 13.64 6.90 14.74
N HIS A 46 13.83 8.21 14.53
CA HIS A 46 14.39 8.71 13.28
C HIS A 46 15.85 8.25 13.07
N ALA A 47 16.70 8.35 14.10
CA ALA A 47 18.08 7.89 14.00
C ALA A 47 18.18 6.38 13.72
N ARG A 48 17.36 5.54 14.37
CA ARG A 48 17.29 4.09 14.08
C ARG A 48 16.90 3.81 12.63
N ARG A 49 16.00 4.59 12.04
CA ARG A 49 15.62 4.45 10.63
C ARG A 49 16.81 4.71 9.71
N LEU A 50 17.54 5.80 9.92
CA LEU A 50 18.76 6.12 9.18
C LEU A 50 19.83 5.03 9.38
N ALA A 51 19.97 4.52 10.60
CA ALA A 51 20.90 3.43 10.90
C ALA A 51 20.58 2.15 10.12
N ARG A 52 19.30 1.80 9.94
CA ARG A 52 18.89 0.67 9.08
C ARG A 52 19.32 0.88 7.63
N ASP A 53 19.18 2.09 7.11
CA ASP A 53 19.63 2.42 5.75
C ASP A 53 21.15 2.28 5.65
N MET A 54 21.90 2.75 6.65
CA MET A 54 23.36 2.59 6.73
C MET A 54 23.79 1.12 6.83
N CYS A 55 23.15 0.30 7.68
CA CYS A 55 23.50 -1.12 7.82
C CYS A 55 23.20 -1.92 6.55
N SER A 56 22.12 -1.58 5.85
CA SER A 56 21.67 -2.30 4.65
C SER A 56 22.30 -1.79 3.35
N GLY A 57 23.26 -0.86 3.43
CA GLY A 57 23.88 -0.24 2.25
C GLY A 57 22.92 0.61 1.41
N SER A 58 21.74 0.94 1.94
CA SER A 58 20.75 1.79 1.26
C SER A 58 21.00 3.29 1.50
N TRP A 59 21.89 3.63 2.43
CA TRP A 59 22.43 4.98 2.60
C TRP A 59 23.42 5.28 1.47
N ASP A 60 23.20 6.39 0.76
CA ASP A 60 24.08 6.86 -0.31
C ASP A 60 25.17 7.77 0.27
N ASP A 61 26.44 7.36 0.16
CA ASP A 61 27.59 8.16 0.62
C ASP A 61 27.83 9.39 -0.26
N TYR A 62 27.12 9.55 -1.39
CA TYR A 62 27.05 10.78 -2.19
C TYR A 62 25.95 11.74 -1.72
N ASN A 63 25.21 11.43 -0.65
CA ASN A 63 24.25 12.36 -0.08
C ASN A 63 24.95 13.72 0.24
N PRO A 64 24.53 14.83 -0.40
CA PRO A 64 25.17 16.14 -0.22
C PRO A 64 24.73 16.87 1.05
N ASP A 65 23.80 16.30 1.83
CA ASP A 65 23.35 16.92 3.07
C ASP A 65 24.56 17.13 4.01
N VAL A 66 24.83 18.37 4.37
CA VAL A 66 26.03 18.75 5.15
C VAL A 66 25.82 18.47 6.65
N LEU A 67 26.88 18.06 7.35
CA LEU A 67 26.98 18.12 8.81
C LEU A 67 27.52 19.51 9.19
N SER A 68 26.69 20.31 9.84
CA SER A 68 27.04 21.69 10.20
C SER A 68 27.48 21.75 11.67
N LEU A 69 28.75 22.07 11.90
CA LEU A 69 29.35 22.18 13.23
C LEU A 69 29.61 23.65 13.58
N CYS A 70 29.25 24.06 14.79
CA CYS A 70 29.58 25.40 15.29
C CYS A 70 31.07 25.49 15.73
N SER A 71 31.49 26.67 16.19
CA SER A 71 32.87 26.90 16.68
C SER A 71 33.26 26.03 17.89
N HIS A 72 32.29 25.53 18.68
CA HIS A 72 32.56 24.57 19.76
C HIS A 72 32.77 23.13 19.26
N GLY A 73 32.65 22.88 17.95
CA GLY A 73 32.63 21.52 17.39
C GLY A 73 31.33 20.75 17.67
N ALA A 74 30.29 21.43 18.14
CA ALA A 74 28.96 20.87 18.36
C ALA A 74 28.10 20.90 17.08
N ALA A 75 27.20 19.93 16.91
CA ALA A 75 26.35 19.80 15.74
C ALA A 75 25.14 20.74 15.79
N ILE A 76 25.11 21.72 14.89
CA ILE A 76 23.92 22.53 14.60
C ILE A 76 22.92 21.70 13.76
N GLN A 77 23.43 20.94 12.80
CA GLN A 77 22.63 20.13 11.88
C GLN A 77 23.23 18.73 11.74
N GLY A 78 22.37 17.71 11.60
CA GLY A 78 22.80 16.34 11.34
C GLY A 78 22.94 15.44 12.58
N GLN A 79 22.44 15.86 13.75
CA GLN A 79 22.47 15.04 14.97
C GLN A 79 21.89 13.62 14.78
N HIS A 80 20.80 13.46 14.02
CA HIS A 80 20.22 12.13 13.78
C HIS A 80 21.10 11.26 12.89
N ARG A 81 21.89 11.87 11.99
CA ARG A 81 22.85 11.16 11.13
C ARG A 81 24.07 10.73 11.95
N LEU A 82 24.56 11.58 12.85
CA LEU A 82 25.60 11.21 13.82
C LEU A 82 25.14 10.06 14.73
N GLU A 83 23.94 10.17 15.30
CA GLU A 83 23.36 9.10 16.13
C GLU A 83 23.17 7.81 15.31
N ALA A 84 22.78 7.91 14.04
CA ALA A 84 22.65 6.75 13.17
C ALA A 84 23.99 6.05 12.90
N VAL A 85 25.10 6.79 12.79
CA VAL A 85 26.46 6.21 12.70
C VAL A 85 26.80 5.43 13.97
N ILE A 86 26.44 5.96 15.15
CA ILE A 86 26.65 5.27 16.44
C ILE A 86 25.81 3.99 16.50
N ILE A 87 24.50 4.07 16.21
CA ILE A 87 23.57 2.94 16.26
C ILE A 87 23.95 1.85 15.25
N SER A 88 24.28 2.24 14.01
CA SER A 88 24.66 1.30 12.95
C SER A 88 26.04 0.69 13.16
N LYS A 89 26.91 1.36 13.93
CA LYS A 89 28.33 1.04 14.08
C LYS A 89 29.09 1.02 12.74
N THR A 90 28.56 1.70 11.72
CA THR A 90 29.20 1.81 10.40
C THR A 90 29.74 3.22 10.20
N PRO A 91 31.07 3.40 10.03
CA PRO A 91 31.63 4.69 9.62
C PRO A 91 31.02 5.16 8.29
N ARG A 92 30.74 6.45 8.17
CA ARG A 92 30.14 7.03 6.96
C ARG A 92 30.83 8.32 6.55
N SER A 93 30.85 8.58 5.26
CA SER A 93 31.44 9.80 4.71
C SER A 93 30.38 10.91 4.66
N PHE A 94 30.75 12.10 5.15
CA PHE A 94 29.89 13.28 5.14
C PHE A 94 30.64 14.49 4.60
N LEU A 95 29.90 15.43 4.00
CA LEU A 95 30.36 16.80 3.87
C LEU A 95 30.21 17.50 5.23
N VAL A 96 31.29 18.09 5.73
CA VAL A 96 31.33 18.77 7.04
C VAL A 96 31.62 20.25 6.82
N ALA A 97 30.73 21.11 7.30
CA ALA A 97 30.94 22.55 7.44
C ALA A 97 31.32 22.85 8.90
N ARG A 98 32.40 23.60 9.10
CA ARG A 98 32.89 24.00 10.44
C ARG A 98 32.68 25.48 10.68
N ASN A 99 32.66 25.89 11.95
CA ASN A 99 32.47 27.28 12.38
C ASN A 99 31.17 27.92 11.87
N VAL A 100 30.12 27.12 11.69
CA VAL A 100 28.82 27.63 11.23
C VAL A 100 28.18 28.49 12.34
N PRO A 101 27.75 29.73 12.05
CA PRO A 101 27.09 30.58 13.02
C PRO A 101 25.74 30.00 13.47
N HIS A 102 25.43 30.07 14.77
CA HIS A 102 24.17 29.54 15.32
C HIS A 102 22.92 30.15 14.68
N GLY A 103 22.96 31.43 14.27
CA GLY A 103 21.84 32.09 13.61
C GLY A 103 21.40 31.41 12.30
N ALA A 104 22.31 30.72 11.62
CA ALA A 104 21.99 29.97 10.39
C ALA A 104 21.01 28.80 10.66
N ALA A 105 20.90 28.31 11.89
CA ALA A 105 19.96 27.25 12.26
C ALA A 105 18.49 27.64 12.02
N THR A 106 18.17 28.93 12.00
CA THR A 106 16.80 29.44 11.81
C THR A 106 16.24 29.19 10.40
N THR A 107 17.11 28.95 9.42
CA THR A 107 16.73 28.75 8.01
C THR A 107 17.06 27.34 7.50
N MET A 108 17.76 26.52 8.29
CA MET A 108 18.08 25.13 7.95
C MET A 108 16.86 24.22 8.04
N ASP A 109 16.78 23.22 7.15
CA ASP A 109 15.75 22.16 7.16
C ASP A 109 14.29 22.64 7.14
N CYS A 110 14.04 23.88 6.71
CA CYS A 110 12.69 24.44 6.55
C CYS A 110 11.98 23.99 5.25
N GLY A 111 12.65 23.17 4.44
CA GLY A 111 12.13 22.67 3.16
C GLY A 111 11.13 21.52 3.30
N LYS A 112 10.37 21.28 2.22
CA LYS A 112 9.47 20.13 2.13
C LYS A 112 10.27 18.83 2.02
N ALA A 113 10.06 17.92 2.97
CA ALA A 113 10.68 16.60 2.94
C ALA A 113 10.30 15.81 1.67
N ARG A 114 11.27 15.08 1.11
CA ARG A 114 11.03 14.15 0.00
C ARG A 114 10.09 13.03 0.47
N SER A 115 9.06 12.76 -0.34
CA SER A 115 8.11 11.68 -0.07
C SER A 115 8.60 10.35 -0.65
N ALA A 116 8.07 9.22 -0.18
CA ALA A 116 8.32 7.92 -0.80
C ALA A 116 7.83 7.87 -2.26
N ALA A 117 6.75 8.59 -2.60
CA ALA A 117 6.32 8.75 -3.99
C ALA A 117 7.35 9.50 -4.85
N THR A 118 8.04 10.50 -4.29
CA THR A 118 9.17 11.19 -4.93
C THR A 118 10.37 10.25 -5.09
N ALA A 119 10.64 9.40 -4.11
CA ALA A 119 11.71 8.41 -4.22
C ALA A 119 11.41 7.37 -5.32
N LEU A 120 10.16 6.92 -5.43
CA LEU A 120 9.72 6.01 -6.49
C LEU A 120 9.83 6.63 -7.90
N SER A 121 9.58 7.94 -8.05
CA SER A 121 9.75 8.58 -9.36
C SER A 121 11.21 8.58 -9.84
N LEU A 122 12.18 8.64 -8.92
CA LEU A 122 13.60 8.60 -9.28
C LEU A 122 14.03 7.23 -9.80
N VAL A 123 13.21 6.19 -9.63
CA VAL A 123 13.52 4.83 -10.05
C VAL A 123 12.60 4.32 -11.17
N GLY A 124 11.96 5.24 -11.91
CA GLY A 124 11.18 4.94 -13.12
C GLY A 124 9.72 4.58 -12.88
N VAL A 125 9.16 4.84 -11.69
CA VAL A 125 7.72 4.63 -11.45
C VAL A 125 6.94 5.85 -11.93
N ASP A 126 6.31 5.76 -13.09
CA ASP A 126 5.70 6.92 -13.74
C ASP A 126 4.34 7.31 -13.15
N GLY A 127 3.49 6.33 -12.80
CA GLY A 127 2.12 6.55 -12.33
C GLY A 127 1.85 6.04 -10.91
N HIS A 128 0.75 6.49 -10.29
CA HIS A 128 0.20 5.94 -9.03
C HIS A 128 1.19 5.81 -7.85
N ARG A 129 2.26 6.60 -7.83
CA ARG A 129 3.39 6.48 -6.89
C ARG A 129 2.98 6.51 -5.42
N LYS A 130 1.95 7.29 -5.07
CA LYS A 130 1.41 7.36 -3.70
C LYS A 130 0.71 6.06 -3.29
N ASP A 131 -0.07 5.50 -4.20
CA ASP A 131 -0.79 4.24 -3.98
C ASP A 131 0.22 3.09 -3.93
N ILE A 132 1.15 2.99 -4.89
CA ILE A 132 2.24 2.00 -4.90
C ILE A 132 3.06 2.07 -3.61
N SER A 133 3.50 3.26 -3.19
CA SER A 133 4.25 3.39 -1.94
C SER A 133 3.45 2.91 -0.73
N SER A 134 2.15 3.18 -0.69
CA SER A 134 1.28 2.76 0.41
C SER A 134 1.04 1.25 0.39
N THR A 135 0.91 0.66 -0.80
CA THR A 135 0.80 -0.78 -1.02
C THR A 135 2.05 -1.51 -0.59
N ILE A 136 3.26 -1.03 -0.95
CA ILE A 136 4.52 -1.64 -0.52
C ILE A 136 4.61 -1.71 1.02
N ARG A 137 4.21 -0.64 1.72
CA ARG A 137 4.16 -0.64 3.20
C ARG A 137 3.21 -1.73 3.72
N LEU A 138 2.04 -1.84 3.10
CA LEU A 138 1.01 -2.80 3.50
C LEU A 138 1.44 -4.25 3.21
N LEU A 139 2.06 -4.51 2.05
CA LEU A 139 2.63 -5.81 1.68
C LEU A 139 3.80 -6.20 2.58
N GLN A 140 4.71 -5.28 2.91
CA GLN A 140 5.79 -5.59 3.87
C GLN A 140 5.24 -5.92 5.26
N ASN A 141 4.22 -5.20 5.73
CA ASN A 141 3.56 -5.54 6.99
C ASN A 141 2.86 -6.90 6.91
N TYR A 142 2.24 -7.23 5.78
CA TYR A 142 1.67 -8.55 5.55
C TYR A 142 2.74 -9.65 5.60
N ASP A 143 3.83 -9.49 4.85
CA ASP A 143 4.87 -10.51 4.72
C ASP A 143 5.67 -10.68 6.03
N VAL A 144 5.94 -9.59 6.77
CA VAL A 144 6.89 -9.58 7.89
C VAL A 144 6.23 -9.46 9.26
N GLU A 145 5.12 -8.72 9.38
CA GLU A 145 4.54 -8.31 10.67
C GLU A 145 3.24 -9.05 11.02
N ARG A 146 2.57 -9.72 10.06
CA ARG A 146 1.24 -10.33 10.28
C ARG A 146 1.15 -11.36 11.40
N ASN A 147 2.26 -12.04 11.68
CA ASN A 147 2.36 -13.05 12.74
C ASN A 147 2.99 -12.50 14.03
N LYS A 148 3.49 -11.26 14.02
CA LYS A 148 4.21 -10.64 15.14
C LYS A 148 3.36 -9.66 15.93
N VAL A 149 2.55 -8.87 15.22
CA VAL A 149 1.73 -7.82 15.82
C VAL A 149 0.33 -7.79 15.19
N ALA A 150 -0.65 -7.35 15.98
CA ALA A 150 -2.02 -7.18 15.48
C ALA A 150 -2.07 -6.14 14.35
N TRP A 151 -2.88 -6.38 13.33
CA TRP A 151 -2.96 -5.52 12.15
C TRP A 151 -3.27 -4.04 12.41
N PRO A 152 -4.00 -3.62 13.47
CA PRO A 152 -4.16 -2.19 13.74
C PRO A 152 -2.86 -1.51 14.16
N ALA A 153 -1.91 -2.25 14.74
CA ALA A 153 -0.59 -1.75 15.15
C ALA A 153 0.34 -1.50 13.96
N TRP A 154 0.02 -2.00 12.77
CA TRP A 154 0.78 -1.76 11.54
C TRP A 154 0.91 -0.27 11.19
N ARG A 155 -0.02 0.58 11.66
CA ARG A 155 0.05 2.04 11.53
C ARG A 155 1.29 2.67 12.17
N SER A 156 1.89 1.97 13.14
CA SER A 156 3.07 2.41 13.87
C SER A 156 4.37 1.93 13.22
N VAL A 157 4.30 1.04 12.22
CA VAL A 157 5.47 0.55 11.50
C VAL A 157 5.88 1.58 10.44
N VAL A 158 7.12 2.07 10.55
CA VAL A 158 7.62 3.15 9.69
C VAL A 158 8.78 2.66 8.85
N TYR A 159 8.63 2.78 7.53
CA TYR A 159 9.67 2.52 6.53
C TYR A 159 10.25 3.81 5.97
N THR A 160 11.58 3.82 5.75
CA THR A 160 12.32 4.90 5.08
C THR A 160 11.99 4.95 3.59
N ASN A 161 12.29 6.06 2.94
CA ASN A 161 12.11 6.14 1.49
C ASN A 161 13.03 5.15 0.75
N ALA A 162 14.26 4.96 1.25
CA ALA A 162 15.22 4.01 0.70
C ALA A 162 14.72 2.56 0.84
N GLU A 163 14.12 2.20 1.99
CA GLU A 163 13.48 0.90 2.18
C GLU A 163 12.34 0.66 1.18
N ILE A 164 11.46 1.65 0.97
CA ILE A 164 10.36 1.53 0.00
C ILE A 164 10.90 1.30 -1.41
N VAL A 165 11.91 2.07 -1.83
CA VAL A 165 12.56 1.90 -3.14
C VAL A 165 13.22 0.52 -3.26
N ARG A 166 13.91 0.07 -2.21
CA ARG A 166 14.53 -1.26 -2.18
C ARG A 166 13.49 -2.36 -2.31
N PHE A 167 12.39 -2.30 -1.55
CA PHE A 167 11.33 -3.29 -1.62
C PHE A 167 10.64 -3.31 -2.99
N PHE A 168 10.41 -2.13 -3.58
CA PHE A 168 9.92 -2.05 -4.95
C PHE A 168 10.84 -2.80 -5.92
N ARG A 169 12.14 -2.43 -5.96
CA ARG A 169 13.11 -3.01 -6.89
C ARG A 169 13.36 -4.51 -6.70
N SER A 170 13.34 -4.99 -5.46
CA SER A 170 13.76 -6.36 -5.12
C SER A 170 12.63 -7.37 -5.00
N LYS A 171 11.41 -6.92 -4.70
CA LYS A 171 10.29 -7.82 -4.38
C LYS A 171 8.99 -7.52 -5.13
N TYR A 172 8.76 -6.25 -5.48
CA TYR A 172 7.45 -5.81 -5.94
C TYR A 172 7.54 -4.94 -7.20
N SER A 173 8.46 -5.28 -8.11
CA SER A 173 8.68 -4.52 -9.35
C SER A 173 7.51 -4.65 -10.33
N ASP A 174 6.73 -5.71 -10.20
CA ASP A 174 5.53 -6.10 -10.94
C ASP A 174 4.23 -5.52 -10.36
N LEU A 175 4.29 -4.80 -9.22
CA LEU A 175 3.12 -4.07 -8.68
C LEU A 175 2.37 -3.21 -9.71
N PRO A 176 3.04 -2.51 -10.64
CA PRO A 176 2.35 -1.72 -11.66
C PRO A 176 1.39 -2.53 -12.54
N ASP A 177 1.64 -3.82 -12.76
CA ASP A 177 0.81 -4.69 -13.60
C ASP A 177 -0.60 -4.89 -13.02
N PHE A 178 -0.75 -4.72 -11.70
CA PHE A 178 -2.01 -4.86 -10.98
C PHE A 178 -2.78 -3.53 -10.80
N LEU A 179 -2.27 -2.41 -11.35
CA LEU A 179 -2.95 -1.10 -11.28
C LEU A 179 -4.35 -1.07 -11.95
N PRO A 180 -4.60 -1.77 -13.07
CA PRO A 180 -5.95 -1.86 -13.63
C PRO A 180 -6.95 -2.49 -12.65
N LEU A 181 -6.56 -3.59 -11.98
CA LEU A 181 -7.39 -4.24 -10.96
C LEU A 181 -7.60 -3.36 -9.73
N MET A 182 -6.57 -2.65 -9.27
CA MET A 182 -6.72 -1.65 -8.21
C MET A 182 -7.77 -0.60 -8.58
N THR A 183 -7.74 -0.11 -9.82
CA THR A 183 -8.68 0.90 -10.32
C THR A 183 -10.10 0.37 -10.39
N ALA A 184 -10.28 -0.85 -10.91
CA ALA A 184 -11.57 -1.53 -11.00
C ALA A 184 -12.19 -1.80 -9.61
N LEU A 185 -11.39 -2.22 -8.63
CA LEU A 185 -11.87 -2.40 -7.25
C LEU A 185 -12.18 -1.06 -6.57
N LYS A 186 -11.35 -0.05 -6.76
CA LYS A 186 -11.59 1.29 -6.22
C LYS A 186 -12.92 1.87 -6.74
N SER A 187 -13.24 1.69 -8.01
CA SER A 187 -14.50 2.18 -8.59
C SER A 187 -15.69 1.26 -8.27
N GLY A 188 -15.52 -0.06 -8.37
CA GLY A 188 -16.59 -1.03 -8.20
C GLY A 188 -17.01 -1.26 -6.75
N VAL A 189 -16.05 -1.23 -5.81
CA VAL A 189 -16.30 -1.49 -4.39
C VAL A 189 -15.85 -0.38 -3.46
N TYR A 190 -15.31 0.75 -3.93
CA TYR A 190 -14.86 1.86 -3.07
C TYR A 190 -13.84 1.46 -1.97
N SER A 191 -13.09 0.38 -2.19
CA SER A 191 -12.00 -0.03 -1.29
C SER A 191 -10.82 0.96 -1.36
N ALA A 192 -9.98 0.95 -0.34
CA ALA A 192 -8.81 1.83 -0.31
C ALA A 192 -7.83 1.39 -1.43
N PRO A 193 -7.23 2.30 -2.21
CA PRO A 193 -6.36 1.92 -3.32
C PRO A 193 -5.23 0.97 -2.91
N ALA A 194 -4.55 1.26 -1.79
CA ALA A 194 -3.48 0.41 -1.29
C ALA A 194 -3.95 -1.00 -0.89
N ALA A 195 -5.16 -1.11 -0.31
CA ALA A 195 -5.75 -2.40 0.04
C ALA A 195 -6.15 -3.20 -1.21
N SER A 196 -6.66 -2.50 -2.22
CA SER A 196 -7.10 -3.08 -3.48
C SER A 196 -5.91 -3.64 -4.26
N LEU A 197 -4.85 -2.84 -4.39
CA LEU A 197 -3.62 -3.26 -5.05
C LEU A 197 -2.90 -4.38 -4.27
N ALA A 198 -2.85 -4.28 -2.93
CA ALA A 198 -2.27 -5.35 -2.11
C ALA A 198 -3.06 -6.65 -2.23
N CYS A 199 -4.40 -6.61 -2.19
CA CYS A 199 -5.24 -7.80 -2.37
C CYS A 199 -5.04 -8.42 -3.75
N ALA A 200 -5.10 -7.60 -4.82
CA ALA A 200 -4.85 -8.06 -6.19
C ALA A 200 -3.49 -8.77 -6.30
N TYR A 201 -2.42 -8.11 -5.84
CA TYR A 201 -1.08 -8.66 -5.86
C TYR A 201 -0.99 -9.98 -5.07
N LEU A 202 -1.44 -9.98 -3.82
CA LEU A 202 -1.31 -11.13 -2.92
C LEU A 202 -2.10 -12.34 -3.42
N VAL A 203 -3.34 -12.16 -3.86
CA VAL A 203 -4.16 -13.27 -4.37
C VAL A 203 -3.53 -13.87 -5.63
N HIS A 204 -3.03 -13.06 -6.56
CA HIS A 204 -2.34 -13.60 -7.73
C HIS A 204 -1.02 -14.29 -7.38
N ARG A 205 -0.29 -13.78 -6.38
CA ARG A 205 0.97 -14.36 -5.91
C ARG A 205 0.76 -15.71 -5.21
N ASP A 206 -0.25 -15.82 -4.36
CA ASP A 206 -0.34 -16.88 -3.35
C ASP A 206 -1.53 -17.84 -3.53
N SER A 207 -2.49 -17.59 -4.44
CA SER A 207 -3.68 -18.45 -4.62
C SER A 207 -3.43 -19.76 -5.38
N GLY A 208 -2.33 -19.86 -6.12
CA GLY A 208 -2.02 -21.00 -6.98
C GLY A 208 -2.83 -21.09 -8.28
N SER A 209 -3.75 -20.16 -8.58
CA SER A 209 -4.51 -20.18 -9.84
C SER A 209 -4.88 -18.76 -10.32
N THR A 210 -4.19 -18.28 -11.35
CA THR A 210 -4.45 -16.97 -11.98
C THR A 210 -5.90 -16.83 -12.47
N SER A 211 -6.46 -17.84 -13.15
CA SER A 211 -7.84 -17.78 -13.66
C SER A 211 -8.89 -17.60 -12.57
N HIS A 212 -8.77 -18.31 -11.44
CA HIS A 212 -9.68 -18.14 -10.30
C HIS A 212 -9.52 -16.77 -9.65
N ALA A 213 -8.28 -16.23 -9.59
CA ALA A 213 -8.05 -14.87 -9.15
C ALA A 213 -8.77 -13.85 -10.06
N ASP A 214 -8.63 -14.00 -11.38
CA ASP A 214 -9.29 -13.16 -12.37
C ASP A 214 -10.83 -13.22 -12.24
N ASP A 215 -11.40 -14.42 -12.15
CA ASP A 215 -12.84 -14.64 -11.97
C ASP A 215 -13.35 -14.00 -10.65
N PHE A 216 -12.58 -14.14 -9.57
CA PHE A 216 -12.88 -13.50 -8.30
C PHE A 216 -12.92 -11.99 -8.43
N PHE A 217 -11.88 -11.37 -9.00
CA PHE A 217 -11.78 -9.92 -9.11
C PHE A 217 -12.78 -9.34 -10.10
N GLN A 218 -13.05 -10.03 -11.22
CA GLN A 218 -14.08 -9.62 -12.18
C GLN A 218 -15.45 -9.60 -11.51
N GLY A 219 -15.83 -10.66 -10.80
CA GLY A 219 -17.10 -10.70 -10.06
C GLY A 219 -17.16 -9.67 -8.93
N LEU A 220 -16.08 -9.53 -8.15
CA LEU A 220 -16.03 -8.58 -7.04
C LEU A 220 -16.10 -7.12 -7.52
N ALA A 221 -15.41 -6.76 -8.60
CA ALA A 221 -15.40 -5.40 -9.14
C ALA A 221 -16.70 -5.05 -9.87
N SER A 222 -17.21 -5.93 -10.73
CA SER A 222 -18.44 -5.69 -11.49
C SER A 222 -19.70 -5.78 -10.64
N GLY A 223 -19.78 -6.78 -9.76
CA GLY A 223 -21.01 -7.16 -9.08
C GLY A 223 -22.01 -7.90 -9.95
N ALA A 224 -21.65 -8.25 -11.19
CA ALA A 224 -22.54 -8.98 -12.09
C ALA A 224 -22.68 -10.45 -11.67
N HIS A 225 -23.89 -10.99 -11.80
CA HIS A 225 -24.21 -12.41 -11.54
C HIS A 225 -23.83 -12.91 -10.13
N LEU A 226 -23.88 -12.03 -9.12
CA LEU A 226 -23.66 -12.44 -7.73
C LEU A 226 -25.00 -12.70 -7.04
N ASP A 227 -25.12 -13.86 -6.38
CA ASP A 227 -26.25 -14.14 -5.50
C ASP A 227 -26.10 -13.43 -4.14
N THR A 228 -27.16 -13.43 -3.34
CA THR A 228 -27.20 -12.73 -2.05
C THR A 228 -26.35 -13.38 -0.96
N THR A 229 -25.89 -14.60 -1.16
CA THR A 229 -25.05 -15.39 -0.24
C THR A 229 -23.57 -15.38 -0.63
N ASP A 230 -23.25 -14.97 -1.86
CA ASP A 230 -21.89 -14.86 -2.38
C ASP A 230 -21.07 -13.87 -1.51
N PRO A 231 -19.92 -14.30 -0.95
CA PRO A 231 -19.07 -13.44 -0.14
C PRO A 231 -18.70 -12.12 -0.84
N ARG A 232 -18.55 -12.14 -2.17
CA ARG A 232 -18.26 -10.94 -2.97
C ARG A 232 -19.41 -9.94 -2.90
N TRP A 233 -20.66 -10.39 -3.02
CA TRP A 233 -21.85 -9.53 -2.88
C TRP A 233 -21.91 -8.87 -1.50
N ILE A 234 -21.67 -9.67 -0.47
CA ILE A 234 -21.74 -9.23 0.94
C ILE A 234 -20.65 -8.20 1.24
N THR A 235 -19.46 -8.40 0.67
CA THR A 235 -18.34 -7.46 0.76
C THR A 235 -18.62 -6.16 0.03
N ARG A 236 -19.23 -6.23 -1.17
CA ARG A 236 -19.69 -5.04 -1.89
C ARG A 236 -20.66 -4.24 -1.04
N ARG A 237 -21.70 -4.87 -0.51
CA ARG A 237 -22.69 -4.21 0.37
C ARG A 237 -22.03 -3.53 1.56
N TYR A 238 -20.99 -4.13 2.15
CA TYR A 238 -20.21 -3.49 3.21
C TYR A 238 -19.60 -2.18 2.75
N PHE A 239 -18.84 -2.17 1.66
CA PHE A 239 -18.12 -0.96 1.25
C PHE A 239 -19.01 0.13 0.63
N HIS A 240 -20.11 -0.26 0.00
CA HIS A 240 -21.12 0.68 -0.53
C HIS A 240 -21.88 1.40 0.60
N SER A 241 -21.89 0.86 1.82
CA SER A 241 -22.49 1.54 2.97
C SER A 241 -21.71 2.83 3.33
N PRO A 242 -22.38 3.99 3.42
CA PRO A 242 -21.73 5.27 3.73
C PRO A 242 -21.22 5.34 5.18
N ALA A 243 -21.73 4.49 6.07
CA ALA A 243 -21.34 4.44 7.48
C ALA A 243 -19.95 3.80 7.71
N ARG A 244 -19.32 3.23 6.68
CA ARG A 244 -18.03 2.55 6.82
C ARG A 244 -16.84 3.51 6.70
N PRO A 245 -15.76 3.28 7.47
CA PRO A 245 -14.60 4.15 7.48
C PRO A 245 -13.87 4.10 6.13
N ARG A 246 -13.87 5.22 5.40
CA ARG A 246 -13.15 5.34 4.10
C ARG A 246 -11.77 5.97 4.22
N ARG A 247 -11.46 6.54 5.38
CA ARG A 247 -10.19 7.25 5.65
C ARG A 247 -9.73 6.90 7.06
N GLY A 248 -8.42 6.99 7.27
CA GLY A 248 -7.79 6.67 8.54
C GLY A 248 -6.51 5.87 8.36
N ASN A 249 -5.66 5.88 9.38
CA ASN A 249 -4.37 5.21 9.36
C ASN A 249 -4.45 3.67 9.45
N ILE A 250 -5.61 3.12 9.80
CA ILE A 250 -5.86 1.66 9.82
C ILE A 250 -6.72 1.16 8.65
N THR A 251 -7.32 2.08 7.88
CA THR A 251 -8.34 1.75 6.87
C THR A 251 -7.82 0.79 5.81
N SER A 252 -6.61 0.99 5.28
CA SER A 252 -6.06 0.10 4.27
C SER A 252 -5.86 -1.33 4.80
N ALA A 253 -5.43 -1.49 6.05
CA ALA A 253 -5.25 -2.81 6.67
C ALA A 253 -6.60 -3.49 6.95
N LEU A 254 -7.59 -2.73 7.44
CA LEU A 254 -8.95 -3.24 7.62
C LEU A 254 -9.56 -3.71 6.29
N HIS A 255 -9.44 -2.89 5.25
CA HIS A 255 -9.98 -3.19 3.92
C HIS A 255 -9.26 -4.40 3.31
N LEU A 256 -7.94 -4.53 3.48
CA LEU A 256 -7.20 -5.70 3.04
C LEU A 256 -7.72 -6.97 3.73
N GLY A 257 -7.86 -6.97 5.05
CA GLY A 257 -8.34 -8.14 5.78
C GLY A 257 -9.77 -8.54 5.38
N LEU A 258 -10.65 -7.57 5.12
CA LEU A 258 -11.98 -7.86 4.57
C LEU A 258 -11.89 -8.54 3.20
N LEU A 259 -11.12 -7.96 2.28
CA LEU A 259 -10.95 -8.49 0.91
C LEU A 259 -10.33 -9.90 0.91
N LEU A 260 -9.33 -10.16 1.75
CA LEU A 260 -8.70 -11.48 1.87
C LEU A 260 -9.66 -12.52 2.50
N LYS A 261 -10.50 -12.12 3.46
CA LYS A 261 -11.59 -12.99 3.96
C LYS A 261 -12.59 -13.31 2.86
N THR A 262 -12.95 -12.31 2.04
CA THR A 262 -13.83 -12.52 0.89
C THR A 262 -13.24 -13.55 -0.09
N TRP A 263 -11.95 -13.42 -0.41
CA TRP A 263 -11.24 -14.40 -1.24
C TRP A 263 -11.33 -15.79 -0.65
N ASN A 264 -10.94 -15.96 0.62
CA ASN A 264 -10.91 -17.27 1.26
C ASN A 264 -12.29 -17.95 1.31
N LEU A 265 -13.34 -17.20 1.62
CA LEU A 265 -14.70 -17.73 1.66
C LEU A 265 -15.17 -18.13 0.26
N TRP A 266 -14.95 -17.27 -0.74
CA TRP A 266 -15.32 -17.54 -2.13
C TRP A 266 -14.57 -18.76 -2.70
N ALA A 267 -13.25 -18.80 -2.51
CA ALA A 267 -12.39 -19.89 -3.00
C ALA A 267 -12.72 -21.25 -2.35
N THR A 268 -13.31 -21.26 -1.15
CA THR A 268 -13.71 -22.47 -0.43
C THR A 268 -15.20 -22.80 -0.57
N GLY A 269 -15.96 -22.03 -1.37
CA GLY A 269 -17.40 -22.23 -1.56
C GLY A 269 -18.24 -21.94 -0.30
N GLN A 270 -17.71 -21.18 0.64
CA GLN A 270 -18.41 -20.79 1.87
C GLN A 270 -19.19 -19.49 1.65
N SER A 271 -20.33 -19.35 2.33
CA SER A 271 -21.13 -18.12 2.32
C SER A 271 -20.68 -17.14 3.40
N TRP A 272 -21.11 -15.88 3.29
CA TRP A 272 -20.85 -14.87 4.32
C TRP A 272 -22.11 -14.11 4.70
N GLU A 273 -22.64 -14.29 5.91
CA GLU A 273 -23.87 -13.56 6.29
C GLU A 273 -23.63 -12.05 6.47
N ILE A 274 -22.53 -11.68 7.14
CA ILE A 274 -22.19 -10.29 7.46
C ILE A 274 -20.69 -10.07 7.34
N ALA A 275 -20.29 -9.23 6.38
CA ALA A 275 -18.92 -8.77 6.23
C ALA A 275 -18.39 -8.09 7.50
N ASN A 276 -17.37 -8.71 8.11
CA ASN A 276 -16.71 -8.20 9.31
C ASN A 276 -15.23 -8.62 9.38
N PHE A 277 -14.39 -7.71 9.86
CA PHE A 277 -13.01 -7.99 10.23
C PHE A 277 -12.64 -7.16 11.46
N ARG A 278 -12.32 -7.83 12.57
CA ARG A 278 -12.12 -7.17 13.88
C ARG A 278 -10.64 -6.97 14.17
N ALA A 279 -10.33 -5.98 15.00
CA ALA A 279 -8.98 -5.69 15.47
C ALA A 279 -8.30 -6.88 16.19
N THR A 280 -9.10 -7.77 16.79
CA THR A 280 -8.64 -8.97 17.51
C THR A 280 -8.37 -10.16 16.59
N GLN A 281 -8.83 -10.12 15.34
CA GLN A 281 -8.59 -11.19 14.37
C GLN A 281 -7.20 -11.03 13.75
N ARG A 282 -6.52 -12.15 13.49
CA ARG A 282 -5.27 -12.16 12.72
C ARG A 282 -5.57 -11.78 11.26
N MET A 283 -4.58 -11.16 10.60
CA MET A 283 -4.68 -10.93 9.16
C MET A 283 -4.77 -12.29 8.45
N PRO A 284 -5.74 -12.52 7.56
CA PRO A 284 -5.90 -13.82 6.91
C PRO A 284 -4.69 -14.18 6.04
N ASP A 285 -4.24 -15.42 6.14
CA ASP A 285 -3.45 -16.05 5.07
C ASP A 285 -4.36 -16.36 3.88
N ILE A 286 -3.78 -16.53 2.71
CA ILE A 286 -4.51 -16.77 1.46
C ILE A 286 -4.69 -18.27 1.29
N VAL A 287 -5.92 -18.69 1.07
CA VAL A 287 -6.23 -20.08 0.76
C VAL A 287 -5.96 -20.33 -0.72
N ASN A 288 -5.27 -21.44 -1.02
CA ASN A 288 -5.10 -21.90 -2.40
C ASN A 288 -6.46 -22.23 -3.01
N ALA A 289 -6.72 -21.73 -4.22
CA ALA A 289 -7.91 -22.11 -4.95
C ALA A 289 -7.89 -23.63 -5.20
N PRO A 290 -9.00 -24.35 -4.98
CA PRO A 290 -9.04 -25.77 -5.27
C PRO A 290 -8.74 -26.02 -6.75
N CYS A 291 -7.85 -26.97 -7.03
CA CYS A 291 -7.57 -27.42 -8.40
C CYS A 291 -8.89 -27.84 -9.08
N PRO A 292 -9.14 -27.45 -10.35
CA PRO A 292 -10.43 -27.65 -11.03
C PRO A 292 -10.98 -29.09 -11.05
N ALA A 293 -10.17 -30.09 -10.71
CA ALA A 293 -10.57 -31.50 -10.64
C ALA A 293 -11.66 -31.82 -9.60
N GLN A 294 -11.87 -30.98 -8.57
CA GLN A 294 -12.83 -31.29 -7.49
C GLN A 294 -14.19 -30.58 -7.63
N ALA A 295 -14.26 -29.48 -8.39
CA ALA A 295 -15.53 -28.76 -8.60
C ALA A 295 -16.50 -29.51 -9.54
N GLN A 296 -15.97 -30.34 -10.45
CA GLN A 296 -16.81 -31.13 -11.38
C GLN A 296 -17.43 -32.38 -10.75
N GLN A 297 -16.93 -32.86 -9.60
CA GLN A 297 -17.55 -33.98 -8.87
C GLN A 297 -18.73 -33.54 -7.99
N ALA A 298 -18.73 -32.29 -7.50
CA ALA A 298 -19.83 -31.76 -6.71
C ALA A 298 -21.12 -31.52 -7.54
N PHE A 299 -21.01 -31.36 -8.86
CA PHE A 299 -22.14 -31.21 -9.78
C PHE A 299 -22.58 -32.51 -10.49
N ARG A 300 -21.89 -33.64 -10.25
CA ARG A 300 -22.27 -34.96 -10.78
C ARG A 300 -22.70 -35.91 -9.66
N ASN A 301 -23.79 -35.56 -8.97
CA ASN A 301 -24.66 -36.57 -8.34
C ASN A 301 -26.09 -36.04 -8.28
N PRO A 302 -26.87 -36.17 -9.37
CA PRO A 302 -28.31 -36.27 -9.21
C PRO A 302 -28.62 -37.65 -8.60
N SER A 303 -29.35 -37.62 -7.49
CA SER A 303 -30.03 -38.75 -6.86
C SER A 303 -30.51 -39.80 -7.88
N LYS A 304 -30.24 -41.08 -7.58
CA LYS A 304 -30.71 -42.26 -8.34
C LYS A 304 -32.22 -42.51 -8.24
N ASP A 305 -33.00 -41.55 -7.76
CA ASP A 305 -34.46 -41.63 -7.72
C ASP A 305 -35.02 -40.52 -8.62
N GLY A 306 -35.33 -40.91 -9.86
CA GLY A 306 -36.03 -40.04 -10.79
C GLY A 306 -37.47 -39.76 -10.31
N PRO A 307 -38.07 -38.61 -10.68
CA PRO A 307 -39.44 -38.33 -10.31
C PRO A 307 -40.38 -39.31 -11.02
N SER A 308 -41.17 -40.04 -10.22
CA SER A 308 -42.24 -40.92 -10.69
C SER A 308 -43.36 -40.06 -11.31
N ILE A 309 -43.44 -40.06 -12.64
CA ILE A 309 -44.53 -39.45 -13.41
C ILE A 309 -45.77 -40.36 -13.30
N PRO A 310 -46.91 -39.89 -12.76
CA PRO A 310 -48.12 -40.71 -12.73
C PRO A 310 -48.77 -40.73 -14.13
N ARG A 311 -48.87 -41.94 -14.70
CA ARG A 311 -49.60 -42.19 -15.96
C ARG A 311 -51.09 -41.86 -15.79
N ARG A 312 -51.59 -40.86 -16.50
CA ARG A 312 -53.03 -40.65 -16.69
C ARG A 312 -53.56 -41.54 -17.83
N ARG A 313 -54.71 -42.17 -17.59
CA ARG A 313 -55.47 -42.98 -18.55
C ARG A 313 -55.93 -42.15 -19.74
N ALA A 314 -55.91 -42.75 -20.91
CA ALA A 314 -56.51 -42.23 -22.13
C ALA A 314 -58.04 -42.37 -22.06
N THR A 315 -58.76 -41.26 -22.21
CA THR A 315 -60.06 -41.19 -22.90
C THR A 315 -60.36 -39.74 -23.28
N ASP A 316 -60.90 -39.62 -24.50
CA ASP A 316 -61.74 -38.58 -25.08
C ASP A 316 -61.14 -37.40 -25.86
N ARG A 317 -61.52 -37.43 -27.15
CA ARG A 317 -61.41 -36.44 -28.22
C ARG A 317 -62.31 -35.23 -27.93
N ALA A 318 -61.84 -34.03 -28.25
CA ALA A 318 -62.68 -32.94 -28.79
C ALA A 318 -61.81 -31.90 -29.51
N ALA A 319 -62.39 -31.23 -30.51
CA ALA A 319 -61.73 -30.48 -31.57
C ALA A 319 -61.51 -28.97 -31.32
N VAL A 320 -60.51 -28.43 -32.05
CA VAL A 320 -60.18 -27.08 -32.60
C VAL A 320 -61.40 -26.11 -32.67
N PRO A 321 -61.33 -24.73 -32.57
CA PRO A 321 -60.41 -23.88 -33.36
C PRO A 321 -60.01 -22.43 -32.93
N GLY A 322 -58.90 -21.95 -33.52
CA GLY A 322 -58.78 -20.63 -34.18
C GLY A 322 -58.22 -19.44 -33.39
N GLN A 323 -57.13 -18.83 -33.87
CA GLN A 323 -57.12 -17.44 -34.39
C GLN A 323 -55.75 -16.97 -34.90
N THR A 324 -55.82 -16.08 -35.86
CA THR A 324 -54.82 -15.62 -36.83
C THR A 324 -54.41 -14.17 -36.56
N MET A 325 -53.28 -13.75 -37.14
CA MET A 325 -52.83 -12.37 -37.44
C MET A 325 -52.31 -11.54 -36.24
N GLY A 326 -51.29 -10.69 -36.39
CA GLY A 326 -50.73 -10.12 -37.61
C GLY A 326 -49.38 -9.42 -37.42
N ILE A 327 -48.78 -9.19 -38.58
CA ILE A 327 -47.57 -8.43 -38.85
C ILE A 327 -47.89 -6.93 -38.74
N MET A 328 -47.03 -6.14 -38.09
CA MET A 328 -46.94 -4.70 -38.32
C MET A 328 -45.49 -4.23 -38.42
N HIS A 329 -45.31 -3.32 -39.36
CA HIS A 329 -44.10 -2.74 -39.92
C HIS A 329 -43.56 -1.56 -39.07
N LEU A 330 -42.27 -1.25 -39.27
CA LEU A 330 -41.48 -0.10 -38.78
C LEU A 330 -41.98 1.26 -39.32
N PRO A 331 -41.56 2.40 -38.72
CA PRO A 331 -40.37 3.17 -39.18
C PRO A 331 -39.50 3.70 -38.01
N MET A 332 -38.15 3.70 -38.04
CA MET A 332 -37.17 4.58 -38.71
C MET A 332 -37.18 6.08 -38.30
N GLU A 333 -36.07 6.45 -37.63
CA GLU A 333 -35.32 7.73 -37.57
C GLU A 333 -35.91 8.99 -36.94
N GLU A 334 -35.21 9.53 -35.92
CA GLU A 334 -34.93 10.96 -35.80
C GLU A 334 -33.50 11.22 -35.27
N CYS A 335 -32.82 12.13 -35.97
CA CYS A 335 -31.46 12.62 -35.75
C CYS A 335 -31.33 13.54 -34.52
N PHE A 336 -30.14 13.54 -33.91
CA PHE A 336 -29.66 14.59 -33.00
C PHE A 336 -28.96 15.71 -33.78
N PRO A 337 -29.13 16.99 -33.40
CA PRO A 337 -28.27 18.07 -33.87
C PRO A 337 -27.07 18.32 -32.95
N VAL A 338 -26.08 18.95 -33.59
CA VAL A 338 -24.68 19.28 -33.26
C VAL A 338 -24.43 19.90 -31.88
#